data_AF-A0A929EUU3-F1
#
_entry.id   AF-A0A929EUU3-F1
#
_cell.length_a   1.000
_cell.length_b   1.000
_cell.length_c   1.000
_cell.angle_alpha   90.00
_cell.angle_beta   90.00
_cell.angle_gamma   90.00
#
_symmetry.space_group_name_H-M   'P 1'
#
loop_
_entity.id
_entity.type
_entity.pdbx_description
1 polymer ?
#
loop_
_entity_poly.entity_id
_entity_poly.type
_entity_poly.pdbx_seq_one_letter_code
_entity_poly.pdbx_strand_id
1 'polypeptide(L)'
;MIHPKDESLLGAALGSLLGSSGGFSFTMGKNLPMILFIWGRKRVLPVNINSMNITETEFSTDLNPIRATASVSLTVIEGKNIPYTYSKAMKEAMSVLNLANITDIADVVIPG
;
A
#
# COMPACT_ATOMS: atom_id res chain seq x y z
N MET A 1 -14.40 0.94 -21.25
CA MET A 1 -13.59 2.08 -21.71
C MET A 1 -12.56 2.34 -20.63
N ILE A 2 -11.29 2.10 -20.92
CA ILE A 2 -10.17 2.24 -19.97
C ILE A 2 -9.85 3.73 -19.92
N HIS A 3 -10.17 4.38 -18.80
CA HIS A 3 -9.73 5.75 -18.57
C HIS A 3 -8.22 5.73 -18.26
N PRO A 4 -7.41 6.58 -18.91
CA PRO A 4 -6.02 6.74 -18.53
C PRO A 4 -5.95 7.22 -17.07
N LYS A 5 -5.05 6.62 -16.28
CA LYS A 5 -4.85 7.01 -14.88
C LYS A 5 -4.17 8.38 -14.87
N ASP A 6 -4.91 9.41 -14.47
CA ASP A 6 -4.41 10.76 -14.18
C ASP A 6 -3.45 10.81 -12.96
N GLU A 7 -2.98 9.66 -12.48
CA GLU A 7 -2.21 9.46 -11.24
C GLU A 7 -0.73 9.14 -11.49
N SER A 8 -0.23 9.35 -12.70
CA SER A 8 1.21 9.23 -12.98
C SER A 8 1.95 10.47 -12.46
N LEU A 9 2.97 10.25 -11.62
CA LEU A 9 3.87 11.30 -11.12
C LEU A 9 4.52 12.13 -12.23
N LEU A 10 4.71 11.56 -13.42
CA LEU A 10 5.15 12.29 -14.61
C LEU A 10 4.09 13.27 -15.13
N GLY A 11 2.81 12.90 -15.09
CA GLY A 11 1.70 13.79 -15.46
C GLY A 11 1.58 15.00 -14.53
N ALA A 12 1.84 14.80 -13.24
CA ALA A 12 1.89 15.88 -12.26
C ALA A 12 3.09 16.83 -12.48
N ALA A 13 4.26 16.30 -12.83
CA ALA A 13 5.44 17.12 -13.16
C ALA A 13 5.23 17.94 -14.44
N LEU A 14 4.58 17.36 -15.47
CA LEU A 14 4.24 18.05 -16.71
C LEU A 14 3.13 19.10 -16.51
N GLY A 15 2.12 18.81 -15.70
CA GLY A 15 1.06 19.77 -15.35
C GLY A 15 1.55 20.95 -14.51
N SER A 16 2.53 20.72 -13.63
CA SER A 16 3.19 21.79 -12.85
C SER A 16 4.05 22.70 -13.73
N LEU A 17 4.63 22.18 -14.82
CA LEU A 17 5.43 22.97 -15.77
C LEU A 17 4.53 23.78 -16.73
N LEU A 18 3.33 23.27 -17.04
CA LEU A 18 2.36 23.88 -17.96
C LEU A 18 1.36 24.84 -17.26
N GLY A 19 1.50 25.06 -15.95
CA GLY A 19 0.78 26.12 -15.24
C GLY A 19 -0.66 25.79 -14.82
N SER A 20 -1.05 24.52 -14.68
CA SER A 20 -2.36 24.17 -14.11
C SER A 20 -2.36 24.35 -12.58
N SER A 21 -2.54 25.59 -12.15
CA SER A 21 -2.66 25.99 -10.75
C SER A 21 -3.93 25.41 -10.10
N GLY A 22 -3.73 24.48 -9.17
CA GLY A 22 -4.39 24.49 -7.86
C GLY A 22 -5.92 24.37 -7.82
N GLY A 23 -6.43 23.14 -7.84
CA GLY A 23 -7.75 22.82 -7.29
C GLY A 23 -7.68 22.63 -5.77
N PHE A 24 -8.14 23.62 -5.02
CA PHE A 24 -8.33 23.53 -3.56
C PHE A 24 -9.30 22.39 -3.23
N SER A 25 -8.85 21.42 -2.42
CA SER A 25 -9.74 20.41 -1.83
C SER A 25 -9.96 20.76 -0.37
N PHE A 26 -11.13 21.33 -0.08
CA PHE A 26 -11.69 21.40 1.27
C PHE A 26 -12.12 19.99 1.69
N THR A 27 -11.24 19.25 2.36
CA THR A 27 -11.69 18.07 3.11
C THR A 27 -12.06 18.54 4.50
N MET A 28 -13.35 18.84 4.70
CA MET A 28 -13.93 18.93 6.04
C MET A 28 -13.56 17.67 6.82
N GLY A 29 -13.00 17.88 8.00
CA GLY A 29 -12.51 16.83 8.88
C GLY A 29 -13.63 15.90 9.32
N LYS A 30 -13.70 14.74 8.66
CA LYS A 30 -14.02 13.50 9.35
C LYS A 30 -12.90 12.53 9.00
N ASN A 31 -11.81 12.59 9.77
CA ASN A 31 -10.86 11.49 9.82
C ASN A 31 -11.63 10.29 10.37
N LEU A 32 -12.29 9.55 9.48
CA LEU A 32 -12.84 8.25 9.78
C LEU A 32 -11.67 7.42 10.32
N PRO A 33 -11.85 6.70 11.44
CA PRO A 33 -10.80 5.82 11.93
C PRO A 33 -10.40 4.84 10.81
N MET A 34 -9.20 5.03 10.27
CA MET A 34 -8.63 4.16 9.24
C MET A 34 -7.86 3.04 9.92
N ILE A 35 -8.16 1.80 9.51
CA ILE A 35 -7.45 0.63 9.99
C ILE A 35 -6.16 0.51 9.16
N LEU A 36 -5.02 0.46 9.84
CA LEU A 36 -3.71 0.32 9.20
C LEU A 36 -3.17 -1.08 9.41
N PHE A 37 -2.83 -1.74 8.31
CA PHE A 37 -2.07 -2.98 8.32
C PHE A 37 -0.58 -2.67 8.19
N ILE A 38 0.18 -2.99 9.24
CA ILE A 38 1.62 -2.74 9.32
C ILE A 38 2.34 -4.10 9.28
N TRP A 39 3.05 -4.37 8.18
CA TRP A 39 3.87 -5.58 8.03
C TRP A 39 5.37 -5.29 8.16
N GLY A 40 5.72 -4.06 8.53
CA GLY A 40 7.09 -3.56 8.64
C GLY A 40 7.21 -2.12 8.16
N ARG A 41 8.40 -1.52 8.34
CA ARG A 41 8.63 -0.09 8.10
C ARG A 41 8.36 0.38 6.65
N LYS A 42 8.49 -0.52 5.68
CA LYS A 42 8.27 -0.23 4.25
C LYS A 42 6.84 -0.58 3.78
N ARG A 43 6.03 -1.25 4.61
CA ARG A 43 4.71 -1.75 4.21
C ARG A 43 3.67 -1.41 5.28
N VAL A 44 3.11 -0.22 5.11
CA VAL A 44 1.98 0.31 5.88
C VAL A 44 0.86 0.55 4.89
N LEU A 45 -0.25 -0.16 5.03
CA LEU A 45 -1.37 -0.11 4.09
C LEU A 45 -2.67 0.22 4.82
N PRO A 46 -3.47 1.17 4.33
CA PRO A 46 -4.84 1.31 4.80
C PRO A 46 -5.67 0.12 4.30
N VAL A 47 -6.41 -0.51 5.21
CA VAL A 47 -7.21 -1.69 4.91
C VAL A 47 -8.63 -1.55 5.45
N ASN A 48 -9.56 -2.26 4.83
CA ASN A 48 -10.88 -2.51 5.35
C ASN A 48 -10.98 -3.98 5.79
N ILE A 49 -11.66 -4.25 6.90
CA ILE A 49 -11.88 -5.62 7.37
C ILE A 49 -13.13 -6.14 6.69
N ASN A 50 -12.97 -7.14 5.83
CA ASN A 50 -14.11 -7.75 5.13
C ASN A 50 -14.76 -8.84 5.98
N SER A 51 -13.93 -9.66 6.63
CA SER A 51 -14.39 -10.74 7.49
C SER A 51 -13.38 -11.01 8.61
N MET A 52 -13.90 -11.44 9.75
CA MET A 52 -13.12 -11.85 10.91
C MET A 52 -13.77 -13.11 11.48
N ASN A 53 -12.98 -14.17 11.62
CA ASN A 53 -13.39 -15.42 12.25
C ASN A 53 -12.45 -15.72 13.41
N ILE A 54 -13.00 -16.02 14.57
CA ILE A 54 -12.23 -16.30 15.79
C ILE A 54 -12.60 -17.70 16.24
N THR A 55 -11.62 -18.61 16.28
CA THR A 55 -11.80 -19.97 16.78
C THR A 55 -11.02 -20.16 18.06
N GLU A 56 -11.73 -20.30 19.17
CA GLU A 56 -11.20 -20.53 20.50
C GLU A 56 -10.96 -22.03 20.70
N THR A 57 -9.76 -22.41 21.16
CA THR A 57 -9.34 -23.82 21.21
C THR A 57 -9.09 -24.33 22.62
N GLU A 58 -8.82 -23.44 23.57
CA GLU A 58 -8.43 -23.82 24.93
C GLU A 58 -9.07 -22.83 25.92
N PHE A 59 -9.65 -23.35 27.00
CA PHE A 59 -10.37 -22.58 28.01
C PHE A 59 -9.81 -22.87 29.40
N SER A 60 -9.80 -21.86 30.26
CA SER A 60 -9.50 -21.98 31.68
C SER A 60 -10.61 -22.74 32.43
N THR A 61 -10.36 -23.10 33.70
CA THR A 61 -11.40 -23.66 34.59
C THR A 61 -12.57 -22.70 34.80
N ASP A 62 -12.31 -21.39 34.66
CA ASP A 62 -13.31 -20.31 34.70
C ASP A 62 -13.87 -19.99 33.30
N LEU A 63 -13.70 -20.90 32.33
CA LEU A 63 -14.21 -20.81 30.95
C LEU A 63 -13.74 -19.59 30.15
N ASN A 64 -12.69 -18.89 30.61
CA ASN A 64 -12.05 -17.84 29.86
C ASN A 64 -11.15 -18.44 28.76
N PRO A 65 -11.25 -18.01 27.49
CA PRO A 65 -10.42 -18.54 26.42
C PRO A 65 -8.95 -18.17 26.66
N ILE A 66 -8.09 -19.17 26.72
CA ILE A 66 -6.63 -19.01 26.89
C ILE A 66 -5.94 -18.95 25.52
N ARG A 67 -6.52 -19.62 24.52
CA ARG A 67 -5.97 -19.69 23.16
C ARG A 67 -7.06 -19.55 22.12
N ALA A 68 -6.84 -18.63 21.18
CA ALA A 68 -7.70 -18.43 20.03
C ALA A 68 -6.88 -18.20 18.77
N THR A 69 -7.40 -18.66 17.63
CA THR A 69 -6.87 -18.36 16.31
C THR A 69 -7.82 -17.37 15.64
N ALA A 70 -7.32 -16.18 15.29
CA ALA A 70 -8.08 -15.18 14.56
C ALA A 70 -7.68 -15.20 13.08
N SER A 71 -8.66 -15.43 12.21
CA SER A 71 -8.52 -15.33 10.76
C SER A 71 -9.20 -14.05 10.28
N VAL A 72 -8.43 -13.13 9.70
CA VAL A 72 -8.93 -11.82 9.24
C VAL A 72 -8.71 -11.70 7.74
N SER A 73 -9.77 -11.39 7.00
CA SER A 73 -9.69 -11.05 5.57
C SER A 73 -9.72 -9.54 5.40
N LEU A 74 -8.70 -9.01 4.73
CA LEU A 74 -8.49 -7.57 4.56
C LEU A 74 -8.51 -7.18 3.07
N THR A 75 -9.14 -6.07 2.74
CA THR A 75 -9.00 -5.41 1.42
C THR A 75 -8.25 -4.09 1.57
N VAL A 76 -7.26 -3.85 0.70
CA VAL A 76 -6.52 -2.58 0.69
C VAL A 76 -7.40 -1.47 0.12
N ILE A 77 -7.39 -0.32 0.80
CA ILE A 77 -8.08 0.89 0.33
C ILE A 77 -7.11 1.64 -0.58
N GLU A 78 -7.32 1.54 -1.88
CA GLU A 78 -6.59 2.32 -2.87
C GLU A 78 -7.17 3.75 -2.95
N GLY A 79 -6.30 4.75 -2.98
CA GLY A 79 -6.73 6.15 -3.10
C GLY A 79 -5.67 7.14 -2.62
N LYS A 80 -6.06 8.42 -2.56
CA LYS A 80 -5.20 9.53 -2.10
C LYS A 80 -5.08 9.52 -0.57
N ASN A 81 -4.45 8.46 -0.06
CA ASN A 81 -4.15 8.26 1.36
C ASN A 81 -2.64 8.25 1.56
N ILE A 82 -2.14 9.05 2.49
CA ILE A 82 -0.71 9.14 2.87
C ILE A 82 -0.06 7.76 3.09
N PRO A 83 -0.65 6.82 3.86
CA PRO A 83 -0.01 5.52 4.08
C PRO A 83 0.10 4.69 2.79
N TYR A 84 -0.93 4.72 1.93
CA TYR A 84 -0.91 3.97 0.67
C TYR A 84 0.15 4.52 -0.28
N THR A 85 0.21 5.84 -0.48
CA THR A 85 1.17 6.48 -1.39
C THR A 85 2.61 6.27 -0.93
N TYR A 86 2.88 6.31 0.37
CA TYR A 86 4.20 6.02 0.93
C TYR A 86 4.68 4.60 0.57
N SER A 87 3.84 3.59 0.82
CA SER A 87 4.17 2.20 0.53
C SER A 87 4.33 1.94 -0.98
N LYS A 88 3.49 2.58 -1.81
CA LYS A 88 3.53 2.48 -3.27
C LYS A 88 4.80 3.11 -3.83
N ALA A 89 5.16 4.30 -3.39
CA ALA A 89 6.38 4.99 -3.79
C ALA A 89 7.64 4.17 -3.47
N MET A 90 7.71 3.59 -2.26
CA MET A 90 8.81 2.68 -1.92
C MET A 90 8.86 1.44 -2.80
N LYS A 91 7.70 0.85 -3.12
CA LYS A 91 7.63 -0.32 -4.01
C LYS A 91 8.10 0.03 -5.42
N GLU A 92 7.69 1.17 -5.96
CA GLU A 92 8.10 1.66 -7.27
C GLU A 92 9.60 1.97 -7.31
N ALA A 93 10.13 2.69 -6.32
CA ALA A 93 11.57 2.96 -6.23
C ALA A 93 12.40 1.66 -6.19
N MET A 94 11.99 0.68 -5.39
CA MET A 94 12.65 -0.63 -5.35
C MET A 94 12.57 -1.36 -6.70
N SER A 95 11.44 -1.27 -7.39
CA SER A 95 11.27 -1.92 -8.70
C SER A 95 12.19 -1.32 -9.77
N VAL A 96 12.40 0.01 -9.73
CA VAL A 96 13.31 0.71 -10.64
C VAL A 96 14.76 0.32 -10.35
N LEU A 97 15.16 0.24 -9.08
CA LEU A 97 16.50 -0.20 -8.70
C LEU A 97 16.77 -1.65 -9.15
N ASN A 98 15.80 -2.55 -8.96
CA ASN A 98 15.93 -3.93 -9.41
C ASN A 98 16.00 -4.05 -10.94
N LEU A 99 15.30 -3.17 -11.68
CA LEU A 99 15.36 -3.14 -13.14
C LEU A 99 16.73 -2.66 -13.63
N ALA A 100 17.30 -1.63 -13.01
CA ALA A 100 18.64 -1.13 -13.33
C ALA A 100 19.73 -2.19 -13.11
N ASN A 101 19.56 -3.06 -12.11
CA ASN A 101 20.50 -4.16 -11.88
C ASN A 101 20.38 -5.30 -12.90
N ILE A 102 19.21 -5.47 -13.54
CA ILE A 102 18.98 -6.53 -14.54
C ILE A 102 19.68 -6.23 -15.87
N THR A 103 19.82 -4.95 -16.24
CA THR A 103 20.49 -4.55 -17.48
C THR A 103 22.00 -4.79 -17.43
N ASP A 104 22.59 -4.78 -16.24
CA ASP A 104 24.02 -5.03 -16.01
C ASP A 104 24.37 -6.53 -16.13
N ILE A 105 23.42 -7.43 -15.83
CA ILE A 105 23.60 -8.89 -15.96
C ILE A 105 23.61 -9.35 -17.42
N ALA A 106 22.94 -8.61 -18.32
CA ALA A 106 22.95 -8.90 -19.75
C ALA A 106 24.31 -8.58 -20.42
N ASP A 107 25.17 -7.81 -19.76
CA ASP A 107 26.52 -7.44 -20.20
C ASP A 107 27.62 -8.28 -19.53
N VAL A 108 27.31 -9.51 -19.11
CA VAL A 108 28.34 -10.50 -18.77
C VAL A 108 28.75 -11.23 -20.05
N VAL A 109 29.83 -10.75 -20.66
CA VAL A 109 30.56 -11.44 -21.73
C VAL A 109 31.23 -12.69 -21.15
N ILE A 110 30.85 -13.86 -21.67
CA ILE A 110 31.48 -15.16 -21.35
C ILE A 110 32.88 -15.16 -21.98
N PRO A 111 33.97 -15.29 -21.21
CA PRO A 111 35.29 -15.48 -21.78
C PRO A 111 35.39 -16.88 -22.39
N GLY A 112 35.63 -16.92 -23.71
CA GLY A 112 36.15 -18.08 -24.43
C GLY A 112 37.64 -17.91 -24.71
#